data_AF-A0A9P0FM30-F1
#
_entry.id   AF-A0A9P0FM30-F1
#
_cell.length_a   1.000
_cell.length_b   1.000
_cell.length_c   1.000
_cell.angle_alpha   90.00
_cell.angle_beta   90.00
_cell.angle_gamma   90.00
#
_symmetry.space_group_name_H-M   'P 1'
#
loop_
_entity.id
_entity.type
_entity.pdbx_description
1 polymer ?
#
loop_
_entity_poly.entity_id
_entity_poly.type
_entity_poly.pdbx_seq_one_letter_code
_entity_poly.pdbx_strand_id
1 'polypeptide(L)'
;MTFLPAIICMDANAKNPIWFSNILDHRGELLESFALENDLLCINTPQPHHTFSSPLGDSNVDLTMCSAALLNKVSDWTVTLDICPSGHRMISFKLALSSPKRQKDYVWSRQIRQVNVDYALDETIIGMRAVDGFPWAPTTES
;
A
#
# COMPACT_ATOMS: atom_id res chain seq x y z
N MET A 1 8.44 -14.04 15.20
CA MET A 1 7.64 -12.83 14.95
C MET A 1 6.98 -12.98 13.59
N THR A 2 5.67 -12.81 13.48
CA THR A 2 5.00 -12.74 12.17
C THR A 2 4.99 -11.29 11.72
N PHE A 3 5.73 -10.96 10.67
CA PHE A 3 5.70 -9.62 10.07
C PHE A 3 4.31 -9.36 9.47
N LEU A 4 3.86 -8.10 9.59
CA LEU A 4 2.65 -7.67 8.89
C LEU A 4 2.88 -7.72 7.37
N PRO A 5 1.89 -8.13 6.57
CA PRO A 5 2.00 -8.07 5.12
C PRO A 5 2.34 -6.64 4.66
N ALA A 6 3.40 -6.49 3.86
CA ALA A 6 3.92 -5.19 3.45
C ALA A 6 4.26 -5.17 1.95
N ILE A 7 4.03 -4.02 1.31
CA ILE A 7 4.57 -3.65 0.00
C ILE A 7 5.39 -2.38 0.20
N ILE A 8 6.59 -2.36 -0.39
CA ILE A 8 7.50 -1.22 -0.33
C ILE A 8 7.73 -0.76 -1.76
N CYS A 9 7.42 0.51 -2.03
CA CYS A 9 7.74 1.19 -3.27
C CYS A 9 8.81 2.24 -2.96
N MET A 10 9.94 2.21 -3.65
CA MET A 10 11.06 3.11 -3.37
C MET A 10 11.75 3.58 -4.64
N ASP A 11 12.17 4.85 -4.67
CA ASP A 11 13.30 5.28 -5.48
C ASP A 11 14.57 4.90 -4.70
N ALA A 12 15.16 3.76 -5.06
CA ALA A 12 16.32 3.22 -4.36
C ALA A 12 17.61 3.97 -4.74
N ASN A 13 17.64 4.61 -5.92
CA ASN A 13 18.86 5.10 -6.56
C ASN A 13 20.02 4.08 -6.50
N ALA A 14 19.67 2.80 -6.63
CA ALA A 14 20.57 1.64 -6.50
C ALA A 14 20.38 0.71 -7.70
N LYS A 15 21.44 0.05 -8.12
CA LYS A 15 21.47 -0.74 -9.34
C LYS A 15 21.75 -2.20 -9.02
N ASN A 16 20.84 -3.10 -9.42
CA ASN A 16 21.01 -4.54 -9.30
C ASN A 16 20.26 -5.26 -10.43
N PRO A 17 20.84 -6.32 -11.04
CA PRO A 17 20.14 -7.16 -12.01
C PRO A 17 18.81 -7.76 -11.52
N ILE A 18 18.62 -7.93 -10.21
CA ILE A 18 17.36 -8.41 -9.60
C ILE A 18 16.15 -7.52 -9.98
N TRP A 19 16.38 -6.22 -10.16
CA TRP A 19 15.37 -5.27 -10.65
C TRP A 19 15.72 -4.74 -12.04
N PHE A 20 16.37 -5.58 -12.85
CA PHE A 20 16.63 -5.35 -14.27
C PHE A 20 17.54 -4.16 -14.56
N SER A 21 18.45 -3.82 -13.65
CA SER A 21 19.57 -2.94 -13.99
C SER A 21 20.66 -3.71 -14.76
N ASN A 22 21.38 -3.02 -15.65
CA ASN A 22 22.49 -3.61 -16.41
C ASN A 22 23.75 -3.84 -15.59
N ILE A 23 23.83 -3.23 -14.41
CA ILE A 23 24.97 -3.36 -13.49
C ILE A 23 24.48 -3.60 -12.07
N LEU A 24 25.38 -4.20 -11.27
CA LEU A 24 25.30 -4.25 -9.82
C LEU A 24 26.22 -3.16 -9.26
N ASP A 25 25.68 -2.28 -8.41
CA ASP A 25 26.46 -1.33 -7.64
C ASP A 25 26.42 -1.65 -6.14
N HIS A 26 27.31 -1.02 -5.36
CA HIS A 26 27.42 -1.26 -3.91
C HIS A 26 26.10 -0.97 -3.17
N ARG A 27 25.30 0.00 -3.64
CA ARG A 27 23.99 0.28 -3.04
C ARG A 27 23.01 -0.86 -3.32
N GLY A 28 23.07 -1.44 -4.51
CA GLY A 28 22.31 -2.61 -4.92
C GLY A 28 22.67 -3.85 -4.12
N GLU A 29 23.94 -4.08 -3.82
CA GLU A 29 24.40 -5.19 -2.98
C GLU A 29 23.87 -5.08 -1.53
N LEU A 30 23.97 -3.88 -0.96
CA LEU A 30 23.43 -3.62 0.39
C LEU A 30 21.91 -3.79 0.44
N LEU A 31 21.20 -3.29 -0.58
CA LEU A 31 19.75 -3.38 -0.63
C LEU A 31 19.25 -4.81 -0.90
N GLU A 32 19.99 -5.59 -1.68
CA GLU A 32 19.74 -7.03 -1.83
C GLU A 32 19.92 -7.77 -0.51
N SER A 33 21.01 -7.51 0.20
CA SER A 33 21.27 -8.11 1.52
C SER A 33 20.18 -7.76 2.52
N PHE A 34 19.78 -6.49 2.57
CA PHE A 34 18.65 -6.03 3.39
C PHE A 34 17.35 -6.75 3.04
N ALA A 35 17.04 -6.92 1.74
CA ALA A 35 15.83 -7.59 1.31
C ALA A 35 15.82 -9.07 1.74
N LEU A 36 16.96 -9.76 1.58
CA LEU A 36 17.14 -11.15 1.98
C LEU A 36 16.99 -11.34 3.49
N GLU A 37 17.60 -10.47 4.29
CA GLU A 37 17.53 -10.51 5.76
C GLU A 37 16.11 -10.26 6.31
N ASN A 38 15.25 -9.60 5.53
CA ASN A 38 13.90 -9.20 5.94
C ASN A 38 12.78 -9.96 5.19
N ASP A 39 13.11 -11.06 4.49
CA ASP A 39 12.15 -11.85 3.71
C ASP A 39 11.31 -11.01 2.72
N LEU A 40 11.94 -9.99 2.12
CA LEU A 40 11.35 -9.12 1.11
C LEU A 40 11.69 -9.61 -0.29
N LEU A 41 10.68 -9.70 -1.14
CA LEU A 41 10.79 -10.19 -2.50
C LEU A 41 10.64 -9.03 -3.49
N CYS A 42 11.61 -8.88 -4.39
CA CYS A 42 11.48 -7.99 -5.55
C CYS A 42 10.34 -8.50 -6.45
N ILE A 43 9.43 -7.61 -6.81
CA ILE A 43 8.30 -7.91 -7.72
C ILE A 43 8.34 -7.08 -9.00
N ASN A 44 9.43 -6.35 -9.25
CA ASN A 44 9.68 -5.79 -10.57
C ASN A 44 9.66 -6.92 -11.60
N THR A 45 9.21 -6.62 -12.82
CA THR A 45 9.25 -7.56 -13.95
C THR A 45 10.04 -6.92 -15.10
N PRO A 46 10.52 -7.72 -16.08
CA PRO A 46 11.14 -7.15 -17.27
C PRO A 46 10.14 -6.26 -18.01
N GLN A 47 10.57 -5.06 -18.39
CA GLN A 47 9.73 -4.07 -19.08
C GLN A 47 10.42 -3.51 -20.32
N PRO A 48 9.66 -3.05 -21.33
CA PRO A 48 10.24 -2.40 -22.50
C PRO A 48 10.83 -1.02 -22.20
N HIS A 49 10.48 -0.41 -21.06
CA HIS A 49 10.93 0.92 -20.66
C HIS A 49 11.60 0.88 -19.30
N HIS A 50 12.64 1.70 -19.14
CA HIS A 50 13.32 1.88 -17.86
C HIS A 50 12.47 2.72 -16.89
N THR A 51 12.64 2.54 -15.59
CA THR A 51 11.88 3.30 -14.58
C THR A 51 12.29 4.78 -14.53
N PHE A 52 13.53 5.09 -14.91
CA PHE A 52 14.06 6.44 -14.99
C PHE A 52 14.74 6.68 -16.34
N SER A 53 14.57 7.90 -16.88
CA SER A 53 15.17 8.35 -18.13
C SER A 53 15.61 9.80 -18.01
N SER A 54 16.83 10.07 -18.46
CA SER A 54 17.42 11.40 -18.46
C SER A 54 18.29 11.60 -19.71
N PRO A 55 18.71 12.84 -20.01
CA PRO A 55 19.68 13.09 -21.07
C PRO A 55 21.01 12.36 -20.89
N LEU A 56 21.35 11.91 -19.67
CA LEU A 56 22.57 11.16 -19.36
C LEU A 56 22.40 9.65 -19.54
N GLY A 57 21.17 9.19 -19.80
CA GLY A 57 20.84 7.78 -19.99
C GLY A 57 19.67 7.32 -19.13
N ASP A 58 19.38 6.04 -19.32
CA ASP A 58 18.25 5.36 -18.70
C ASP A 58 18.72 4.38 -17.62
N SER A 59 17.89 4.19 -16.60
CA SER A 59 18.18 3.27 -15.50
C SER A 59 16.95 2.73 -14.82
N ASN A 60 17.07 1.54 -14.25
CA ASN A 60 16.08 0.98 -13.32
C ASN A 60 16.56 1.23 -11.89
N VAL A 61 15.99 2.26 -11.26
CA VAL A 61 16.31 2.70 -9.89
C VAL A 61 15.10 2.70 -8.97
N ASP A 62 13.90 2.53 -9.54
CA ASP A 62 12.66 2.40 -8.79
C ASP A 62 12.36 0.91 -8.54
N LEU A 63 12.09 0.57 -7.29
CA LEU A 63 11.99 -0.81 -6.83
C LEU A 63 10.69 -1.02 -6.08
N THR A 64 10.02 -2.12 -6.40
CA THR A 64 8.83 -2.60 -5.70
C THR A 64 9.16 -3.93 -5.05
N MET A 65 9.03 -4.01 -3.73
CA MET A 65 9.19 -5.24 -2.96
C MET A 65 7.91 -5.60 -2.21
N CYS A 66 7.73 -6.88 -1.90
CA CYS A 66 6.65 -7.32 -1.03
C CYS A 66 7.10 -8.41 -0.06
N SER A 67 6.43 -8.49 1.09
CA SER A 67 6.53 -9.67 1.96
C SER A 67 6.00 -10.92 1.24
N ALA A 68 6.54 -12.10 1.54
CA ALA A 68 6.10 -13.36 0.94
C ALA A 68 4.58 -13.61 0.98
N ALA A 69 3.88 -13.12 2.02
CA ALA A 69 2.42 -13.24 2.17
C ALA A 69 1.60 -12.51 1.07
N LEU A 70 2.22 -11.58 0.34
CA LEU A 70 1.58 -10.79 -0.71
C LEU A 70 2.03 -11.18 -2.12
N LEU A 71 3.02 -12.05 -2.27
CA LEU A 71 3.59 -12.40 -3.58
C LEU A 71 2.52 -12.83 -4.58
N ASN A 72 1.64 -13.75 -4.18
CA ASN A 72 0.55 -14.27 -5.04
C ASN A 72 -0.67 -13.33 -5.14
N LYS A 73 -0.61 -12.15 -4.51
CA LYS A 73 -1.68 -11.14 -4.56
C LYS A 73 -1.32 -9.96 -5.43
N VAL A 74 -0.04 -9.81 -5.80
CA VAL A 74 0.39 -8.77 -6.72
C VAL A 74 0.42 -9.32 -8.14
N SER A 75 -0.09 -8.53 -9.08
CA SER A 75 -0.16 -8.88 -10.51
C SER A 75 -0.05 -7.64 -11.37
N ASP A 76 0.15 -7.83 -12.68
CA ASP A 76 0.17 -6.76 -13.68
C ASP A 76 1.14 -5.62 -13.35
N TRP A 77 2.32 -5.94 -12.80
CA TRP A 77 3.38 -4.95 -12.57
C TRP A 77 3.90 -4.45 -13.92
N THR A 78 3.80 -3.14 -14.14
CA THR A 78 4.17 -2.49 -15.41
C THR A 78 4.74 -1.10 -15.19
N VAL A 79 5.65 -0.72 -16.10
CA VAL A 79 6.15 0.65 -16.21
C VAL A 79 5.41 1.34 -17.36
N THR A 80 4.91 2.55 -17.14
CA THR A 80 4.22 3.31 -18.20
C THR A 80 5.20 3.75 -19.29
N LEU A 81 4.71 4.12 -20.48
CA LEU A 81 5.56 4.72 -21.52
C LEU A 81 5.98 6.15 -21.14
N ASP A 82 5.03 6.91 -20.61
CA ASP A 82 5.19 8.34 -20.34
C ASP A 82 6.19 8.62 -19.22
N ILE A 83 7.00 9.65 -19.45
CA ILE A 83 7.99 10.16 -18.51
C ILE A 83 7.41 11.40 -17.82
N CYS A 84 7.46 11.41 -16.49
CA CYS A 84 7.11 12.59 -15.69
C CYS A 84 8.20 13.67 -15.78
N PRO A 85 7.92 14.94 -15.43
CA PRO A 85 8.94 16.00 -15.43
C PRO A 85 10.20 15.72 -14.60
N SER A 86 10.13 14.79 -13.64
CA SER A 86 11.27 14.33 -12.84
C SER A 86 12.21 13.37 -13.58
N GLY A 87 11.84 12.89 -14.78
CA GLY A 87 12.55 11.83 -15.49
C GLY A 87 12.10 10.41 -15.10
N HIS A 88 11.27 10.25 -14.06
CA HIS A 88 10.72 8.96 -13.67
C HIS A 88 9.50 8.59 -14.51
N ARG A 89 9.29 7.30 -14.71
CA ARG A 89 8.07 6.72 -15.27
C ARG A 89 7.19 6.18 -14.14
N MET A 90 5.89 6.18 -14.36
CA MET A 90 4.95 5.63 -13.37
C MET A 90 5.07 4.11 -13.36
N ILE A 91 5.09 3.53 -12.15
CA ILE A 91 4.93 2.10 -11.93
C ILE A 91 3.51 1.84 -11.46
N SER A 92 2.86 0.83 -12.05
CA SER A 92 1.54 0.38 -11.60
C SER A 92 1.51 -1.13 -11.45
N PHE A 93 0.69 -1.61 -10.53
CA PHE A 93 0.41 -3.02 -10.29
C PHE A 93 -0.96 -3.17 -9.64
N LYS A 94 -1.52 -4.37 -9.71
CA LYS A 94 -2.79 -4.72 -9.05
C LYS A 94 -2.54 -5.51 -7.79
N LEU A 95 -3.30 -5.20 -6.73
CA LEU A 95 -3.28 -5.92 -5.47
C LEU A 95 -4.64 -6.59 -5.22
N ALA A 96 -4.66 -7.91 -5.16
CA ALA A 96 -5.85 -8.69 -4.83
C ALA A 96 -6.09 -8.69 -3.31
N LEU A 97 -6.95 -7.79 -2.85
CA LEU A 97 -7.40 -7.76 -1.46
C LEU A 97 -8.65 -8.61 -1.31
N SER A 98 -8.62 -9.57 -0.39
CA SER A 98 -9.85 -10.21 0.07
C SER A 98 -10.62 -9.19 0.89
N SER A 99 -11.80 -8.78 0.42
CA SER A 99 -12.71 -8.04 1.30
C SER A 99 -12.95 -8.89 2.54
N PRO A 100 -12.86 -8.33 3.76
CA PRO A 100 -13.34 -9.05 4.93
C PRO A 100 -14.79 -9.48 4.60
N LYS A 101 -15.11 -10.76 4.82
CA LYS A 101 -16.53 -11.18 4.80
C LYS A 101 -17.23 -10.20 5.71
N ARG A 102 -18.17 -9.42 5.18
CA ARG A 102 -19.02 -8.53 5.98
C ARG A 102 -19.56 -9.42 7.10
N GLN A 103 -19.03 -9.25 8.31
CA GLN A 103 -19.58 -9.97 9.45
C GLN A 103 -21.02 -9.49 9.48
N LYS A 104 -21.98 -10.41 9.46
CA LYS A 104 -23.38 -10.00 9.62
C LYS A 104 -23.40 -9.31 10.97
N ASP A 105 -23.47 -7.99 10.96
CA ASP A 105 -23.71 -7.21 12.16
C ASP A 105 -25.03 -7.76 12.70
N TYR A 106 -24.95 -8.53 13.79
CA TYR A 106 -26.13 -8.77 14.60
C TYR A 106 -26.50 -7.40 15.16
N VAL A 107 -27.36 -6.70 14.41
CA VAL A 107 -27.99 -5.47 14.87
C VAL A 107 -28.84 -5.88 16.07
N TRP A 108 -28.33 -5.63 17.26
CA TRP A 108 -29.17 -5.54 18.44
C TRP A 108 -30.10 -4.36 18.19
N SER A 109 -31.33 -4.64 17.74
CA SER A 109 -32.38 -3.65 17.66
C SER A 109 -32.79 -3.27 19.08
N ARG A 110 -31.99 -2.44 19.75
CA ARG A 110 -32.53 -1.58 20.79
C ARG A 110 -33.43 -0.59 20.06
N GLN A 111 -34.66 -0.53 20.52
CA GLN A 111 -35.75 0.28 20.00
C GLN A 111 -35.40 1.78 20.11
N ILE A 112 -34.56 2.28 19.21
CA ILE A 112 -34.25 3.70 19.09
C ILE A 112 -35.40 4.30 18.27
N ARG A 113 -36.18 5.18 18.92
CA ARG A 113 -37.19 6.00 18.25
C ARG A 113 -36.49 6.78 17.14
N GLN A 114 -36.98 6.58 15.91
CA GLN A 114 -36.65 7.24 14.65
C GLN A 114 -35.54 8.30 14.70
N VAL A 115 -34.35 7.94 14.21
CA VAL A 115 -33.37 8.89 13.70
C VAL A 115 -33.26 8.61 12.21
N ASN A 116 -33.56 9.60 11.36
CA ASN A 116 -33.34 9.50 9.92
C ASN A 116 -31.84 9.55 9.68
N VAL A 117 -31.29 8.48 9.11
CA VAL A 117 -29.90 8.42 8.65
C VAL A 117 -29.96 8.21 7.14
N ASP A 118 -29.68 9.26 6.39
CA ASP A 118 -29.52 9.17 4.93
C ASP A 118 -28.15 8.56 4.65
N TYR A 119 -28.14 7.33 4.13
CA TYR A 119 -26.93 6.65 3.71
C TYR A 119 -26.48 7.21 2.36
N ALA A 120 -25.55 8.17 2.37
CA ALA A 120 -24.72 8.45 1.21
C ALA A 120 -23.50 7.53 1.26
N LEU A 121 -23.41 6.62 0.29
CA LEU A 121 -22.22 5.84 0.00
C LEU A 121 -21.22 6.76 -0.70
N ASP A 122 -20.24 7.31 0.02
CA ASP A 122 -18.82 7.23 -0.37
C ASP A 122 -17.92 7.92 0.67
N GLU A 123 -16.75 7.32 0.87
CA GLU A 123 -15.51 7.82 1.46
C GLU A 123 -15.47 8.46 2.87
N THR A 124 -14.77 7.75 3.76
CA THR A 124 -13.63 8.26 4.55
C THR A 124 -13.78 9.67 5.15
N ILE A 125 -14.31 9.75 6.39
CA ILE A 125 -13.81 10.55 7.53
C ILE A 125 -14.81 10.36 8.70
N ILE A 126 -14.39 9.72 9.80
CA ILE A 126 -15.11 9.78 11.08
C ILE A 126 -14.54 10.97 11.84
N GLY A 127 -15.09 12.16 11.59
CA GLY A 127 -14.89 13.33 12.43
C GLY A 127 -15.92 13.34 13.54
N MET A 128 -15.64 12.70 14.68
CA MET A 128 -16.43 12.90 15.90
C MET A 128 -16.03 14.22 16.55
N ARG A 129 -16.88 15.24 16.46
CA ARG A 129 -16.77 16.44 17.30
C ARG A 129 -17.69 16.27 18.49
N ALA A 130 -17.12 16.22 19.69
CA ALA A 130 -17.91 16.36 20.91
C ALA A 130 -18.57 17.74 20.88
N VAL A 131 -19.89 17.78 21.06
CA VAL A 131 -20.61 19.01 21.36
C VAL A 131 -20.86 18.99 22.86
N ASP A 132 -20.40 20.05 23.52
CA ASP A 132 -20.28 20.20 24.97
C ASP A 132 -21.59 19.97 25.75
N GLY A 133 -21.51 19.41 26.97
CA GLY A 133 -22.52 19.60 28.01
C GLY A 133 -22.98 18.34 28.77
N PHE A 134 -22.58 18.25 30.04
CA PHE A 134 -23.01 17.37 31.16
C PHE A 134 -24.54 17.22 31.36
N PRO A 135 -25.05 16.53 32.42
CA PRO A 135 -24.61 15.32 33.16
C PRO A 135 -25.75 14.26 33.14
N TRP A 136 -25.65 13.12 33.84
CA TRP A 136 -26.64 12.63 34.82
C TRP A 136 -26.14 11.28 35.37
N ALA A 137 -25.80 11.28 36.66
CA ALA A 137 -25.50 10.11 37.45
C ALA A 137 -26.76 9.25 37.67
N PRO A 138 -26.63 7.94 37.92
CA PRO A 138 -27.78 7.09 38.20
C PRO A 138 -28.33 7.34 39.61
N THR A 139 -29.64 7.55 39.73
CA THR A 139 -30.37 7.36 41.00
C THR A 139 -31.01 5.98 41.00
N THR A 140 -30.73 5.21 42.05
CA THR A 140 -31.31 3.89 42.32
C THR A 140 -32.74 3.99 42.86
N GLU A 141 -33.48 2.90 42.64
CA GLU A 141 -34.90 2.64 42.91
C GLU A 141 -35.44 3.07 44.29
N SER A 142 -36.65 3.65 44.30
CA SER A 142 -37.87 3.07 44.89
C SER A 142 -39.11 3.83 44.41
#